data_AF-A0A961R133-F1
#
_entry.id   AF-A0A961R133-F1
#
_cell.length_a   1.000
_cell.length_b   1.000
_cell.length_c   1.000
_cell.angle_alpha   90.00
_cell.angle_beta   90.00
_cell.angle_gamma   90.00
#
_symmetry.space_group_name_H-M   'P 1'
#
loop_
_entity.id
_entity.type
_entity.pdbx_description
1 polymer ?
#
loop_
_entity_poly.entity_id
_entity_poly.type
_entity_poly.pdbx_seq_one_letter_code
_entity_poly.pdbx_strand_id
1 'polypeptide(L)'
;MTARLLACALLLATPATAETVLGPQGVAPPGVLVPCQGAGMTPAFWSCLSAAGVPAQGLAFARRLADDPAFDQPAIPMGFTELGAVDLADVLFPFMANSNDQQLLVNGDPPVLHPVALEPPRPDDPVSTALVQAHPRAFPTGRVGLTAARQDGDRQRFVFLDPLGDGCRACAVVGASLFAIRFEAGRQTGIEALGWIPDTLAEPDLRAARVQSGDIQALQVALLVRGYQPGPLDGVMGDATRSALIAFQRDNCLTSEGQANLETREALSGGTPDLQPQPCHPAPGN
;
A
#
# COMPACT_ATOMS: atom_id res chain seq x y z
N MET A 1 -20.95 21.42 -36.44
CA MET A 1 -19.75 22.08 -35.89
C MET A 1 -20.19 23.02 -34.79
N THR A 2 -20.02 22.64 -33.52
CA THR A 2 -20.13 23.52 -32.35
C THR A 2 -19.39 22.81 -31.22
N ALA A 3 -18.15 23.25 -30.98
CA ALA A 3 -17.29 22.76 -29.91
C ALA A 3 -17.78 23.34 -28.58
N ARG A 4 -18.08 22.47 -27.60
CA ARG A 4 -18.27 22.86 -26.20
C ARG A 4 -16.91 22.84 -25.52
N LEU A 5 -16.41 24.03 -25.20
CA LEU A 5 -15.29 24.23 -24.28
C LEU A 5 -15.70 23.73 -22.88
N LEU A 6 -15.03 22.69 -22.39
CA LEU A 6 -15.03 22.34 -20.97
C LEU A 6 -14.15 23.37 -20.24
N ALA A 7 -14.74 24.16 -19.37
CA ALA A 7 -14.01 25.02 -18.45
C ALA A 7 -13.36 24.14 -17.36
N CYS A 8 -12.04 24.09 -17.38
CA CYS A 8 -11.22 23.54 -16.31
C CYS A 8 -11.26 24.54 -15.14
N ALA A 9 -12.01 24.22 -14.08
CA ALA A 9 -11.94 24.96 -12.84
C ALA A 9 -10.71 24.45 -12.05
N LEU A 10 -9.62 25.22 -12.07
CA LEU A 10 -8.57 25.11 -11.08
C LEU A 10 -9.18 25.49 -9.72
N LEU A 11 -9.50 24.50 -8.90
CA LEU A 11 -9.65 24.68 -7.47
C LEU A 11 -8.25 24.88 -6.89
N LEU A 12 -7.93 26.11 -6.49
CA LEU A 12 -6.75 26.38 -5.69
C LEU A 12 -6.94 25.70 -4.33
N ALA A 13 -6.16 24.64 -4.09
CA ALA A 13 -6.10 23.97 -2.80
C ALA A 13 -5.62 24.97 -1.74
N THR A 14 -6.45 25.25 -0.73
CA THR A 14 -6.00 25.93 0.49
C THR A 14 -4.98 25.04 1.21
N PRO A 15 -3.84 25.57 1.67
CA PRO A 15 -2.88 24.77 2.42
C PRO A 15 -3.55 24.19 3.66
N ALA A 16 -3.43 22.89 3.82
CA ALA A 16 -3.86 22.14 4.98
C ALA A 16 -3.37 22.84 6.27
N THR A 17 -4.27 23.28 7.15
CA THR A 17 -3.89 23.80 8.47
C THR A 17 -3.31 22.65 9.31
N ALA A 18 -2.50 22.94 10.32
CA ALA A 18 -1.86 21.93 11.18
C ALA A 18 -2.85 20.93 11.84
N GLU A 19 -4.15 21.26 11.89
CA GLU A 19 -5.23 20.38 12.36
C GLU A 19 -5.65 19.30 11.35
N THR A 20 -5.29 19.44 10.07
CA THR A 20 -5.67 18.49 9.00
C THR A 20 -4.68 17.36 8.79
N VAL A 21 -3.45 17.50 9.29
CA VAL A 21 -2.40 16.48 9.26
C VAL A 21 -2.67 15.48 10.38
N LEU A 22 -2.75 14.20 10.05
CA LEU A 22 -2.83 13.11 11.03
C LEU A 22 -1.42 12.71 11.46
N GLY A 23 -1.17 12.55 12.76
CA GLY A 23 0.10 12.05 13.28
C GLY A 23 -0.11 10.91 14.28
N PRO A 24 0.97 10.40 14.90
CA PRO A 24 0.88 9.32 15.89
C PRO A 24 0.01 9.69 17.11
N GLN A 25 -0.08 10.97 17.46
CA GLN A 25 -0.94 11.51 18.51
C GLN A 25 -2.44 11.44 18.19
N GLY A 26 -2.81 11.12 16.94
CA GLY A 26 -4.19 10.90 16.51
C GLY A 26 -4.66 9.45 16.65
N VAL A 27 -3.76 8.52 16.98
CA VAL A 27 -4.06 7.08 17.07
C VAL A 27 -4.90 6.78 18.31
N ALA A 28 -6.00 6.06 18.11
CA ALA A 28 -6.88 5.63 19.17
C ALA A 28 -6.32 4.42 19.94
N PRO A 29 -6.66 4.28 21.24
CA PRO A 29 -6.24 3.11 22.01
C PRO A 29 -6.89 1.82 21.47
N PRO A 30 -6.24 0.65 21.62
CA PRO A 30 -6.83 -0.63 21.25
C PRO A 30 -8.18 -0.88 21.94
N GLY A 31 -9.14 -1.46 21.22
CA GLY A 31 -10.45 -1.81 21.78
C GLY A 31 -11.40 -0.62 22.04
N VAL A 32 -11.04 0.60 21.65
CA VAL A 32 -11.82 1.83 21.89
C VAL A 32 -13.27 1.77 21.40
N LEU A 33 -13.54 0.93 20.40
CA LEU A 33 -14.86 0.81 19.79
C LEU A 33 -15.79 -0.15 20.51
N VAL A 34 -15.28 -1.08 21.33
CA VAL A 34 -16.10 -2.05 22.09
C VAL A 34 -17.21 -1.37 22.89
N PRO A 35 -16.97 -0.31 23.67
CA PRO A 35 -18.05 0.37 24.41
C PRO A 35 -18.98 1.21 23.53
N CYS A 36 -18.61 1.49 22.27
CA CYS A 36 -19.33 2.39 21.36
C CYS A 36 -20.12 1.67 20.26
N GLN A 37 -20.26 0.34 20.36
CA GLN A 37 -20.99 -0.47 19.40
C GLN A 37 -22.49 -0.15 19.41
N GLY A 38 -23.13 -0.21 18.23
CA GLY A 38 -24.59 -0.11 18.08
C GLY A 38 -25.18 1.30 18.10
N ALA A 39 -24.38 2.36 18.28
CA ALA A 39 -24.87 3.73 18.35
C ALA A 39 -25.24 4.36 16.99
N GLY A 40 -24.92 3.70 15.86
CA GLY A 40 -24.92 4.34 14.54
C GLY A 40 -24.01 5.57 14.49
N MET A 41 -23.99 6.31 13.39
CA MET A 41 -23.23 7.57 13.31
C MET A 41 -24.01 8.73 13.96
N THR A 42 -24.22 8.66 15.28
CA THR A 42 -25.00 9.64 16.05
C THR A 42 -24.11 10.54 16.91
N PRO A 43 -24.61 11.67 17.45
CA PRO A 43 -23.87 12.46 18.44
C PRO A 43 -23.39 11.65 19.66
N ALA A 44 -24.14 10.60 20.03
CA ALA A 44 -23.77 9.68 21.11
C ALA A 44 -22.53 8.84 20.76
N PHE A 45 -22.40 8.40 19.50
CA PHE A 45 -21.21 7.69 19.03
C PHE A 45 -19.94 8.53 19.20
N TRP A 46 -19.97 9.78 18.73
CA TRP A 46 -18.84 10.69 18.87
C TRP A 46 -18.49 11.01 20.33
N SER A 47 -19.50 11.18 21.18
CA SER A 47 -19.31 11.40 22.61
C SER A 47 -18.70 10.17 23.29
N CYS A 48 -19.12 8.97 22.88
CA CYS A 48 -18.55 7.71 23.37
C CYS A 48 -17.07 7.57 22.99
N LEU A 49 -16.71 7.81 21.73
CA LEU A 49 -15.31 7.74 21.29
C LEU A 49 -14.40 8.69 22.08
N SER A 50 -14.87 9.93 22.31
CA SER A 50 -14.15 10.90 23.11
C SER A 50 -13.98 10.43 24.56
N ALA A 51 -15.02 9.88 25.17
CA ALA A 51 -14.98 9.36 26.54
C ALA A 51 -14.11 8.09 26.66
N ALA A 52 -14.05 7.28 25.60
CA ALA A 52 -13.22 6.08 25.50
C ALA A 52 -11.73 6.39 25.21
N GLY A 53 -11.38 7.67 25.03
CA GLY A 53 -9.99 8.11 24.93
C GLY A 53 -9.45 8.25 23.51
N VAL A 54 -10.31 8.31 22.48
CA VAL A 54 -9.84 8.70 21.13
C VAL A 54 -9.29 10.14 21.18
N PRO A 55 -8.05 10.38 20.73
CA PRO A 55 -7.48 11.73 20.73
C PRO A 55 -8.27 12.72 19.89
N ALA A 56 -8.23 14.01 20.25
CA ALA A 56 -8.95 15.06 19.53
C ALA A 56 -8.59 15.11 18.03
N GLN A 57 -7.31 14.92 17.69
CA GLN A 57 -6.86 14.83 16.30
C GLN A 57 -7.50 13.64 15.56
N GLY A 58 -7.54 12.46 16.20
CA GLY A 58 -8.17 11.27 15.63
C GLY A 58 -9.68 11.42 15.44
N LEU A 59 -10.36 12.09 16.38
CA LEU A 59 -11.78 12.43 16.24
C LEU A 59 -12.03 13.43 15.11
N ALA A 60 -11.18 14.45 14.96
CA ALA A 60 -11.28 15.41 13.88
C ALA A 60 -11.08 14.74 12.51
N PHE A 61 -10.08 13.86 12.40
CA PHE A 61 -9.88 13.03 11.22
C PHE A 61 -11.10 12.17 10.91
N ALA A 62 -11.60 11.39 11.89
CA ALA A 62 -12.75 10.52 11.70
C ALA A 62 -14.01 11.28 11.27
N ARG A 63 -14.27 12.46 11.84
CA ARG A 63 -15.39 13.33 11.44
C ARG A 63 -15.23 13.85 10.03
N ARG A 64 -14.02 14.29 9.66
CA ARG A 64 -13.74 14.73 8.29
C ARG A 64 -14.08 13.66 7.26
N LEU A 65 -13.72 12.40 7.52
CA LEU A 65 -14.05 11.29 6.61
C LEU A 65 -15.56 10.96 6.63
N ALA A 66 -16.23 11.11 7.78
CA ALA A 66 -17.68 10.97 7.82
C ALA A 66 -18.41 12.04 6.98
N ASP A 67 -17.86 13.25 6.89
CA ASP A 67 -18.42 14.35 6.10
C ASP A 67 -17.95 14.37 4.63
N ASP A 68 -16.93 13.59 4.29
CA ASP A 68 -16.37 13.50 2.93
C ASP A 68 -17.22 12.54 2.07
N PRO A 69 -17.83 12.99 0.95
CA PRO A 69 -18.64 12.13 0.10
C PRO A 69 -17.92 10.92 -0.50
N ALA A 70 -16.58 10.93 -0.56
CA ALA A 70 -15.79 9.80 -1.03
C ALA A 70 -15.75 8.64 0.00
N PHE A 71 -16.01 8.94 1.28
CA PHE A 71 -15.97 7.97 2.38
C PHE A 71 -17.37 7.75 2.98
N ASP A 72 -18.09 8.84 3.29
CA ASP A 72 -19.44 8.87 3.88
C ASP A 72 -19.56 8.03 5.17
N GLN A 73 -18.44 7.86 5.88
CA GLN A 73 -18.34 7.09 7.11
C GLN A 73 -17.06 7.46 7.89
N PRO A 74 -17.06 7.35 9.23
CA PRO A 74 -15.85 7.59 10.00
C PRO A 74 -14.82 6.49 9.75
N ALA A 75 -13.55 6.88 9.71
CA ALA A 75 -12.44 5.95 9.87
C ALA A 75 -11.67 6.33 11.15
N ILE A 76 -11.61 5.40 12.11
CA ILE A 76 -10.91 5.62 13.38
C ILE A 76 -9.44 5.25 13.19
N PRO A 77 -8.48 6.16 13.38
CA PRO A 77 -7.06 5.81 13.30
C PRO A 77 -6.69 4.83 14.41
N MET A 78 -6.27 3.63 14.04
CA MET A 78 -5.85 2.56 14.95
C MET A 78 -4.33 2.34 14.92
N GLY A 79 -3.67 2.82 13.89
CA GLY A 79 -2.21 2.80 13.73
C GLY A 79 -1.75 3.94 12.84
N PHE A 80 -0.47 4.31 12.97
CA PHE A 80 0.16 5.34 12.17
C PHE A 80 1.63 4.97 11.92
N THR A 81 2.06 5.05 10.66
CA THR A 81 3.47 4.91 10.28
C THR A 81 3.88 6.18 9.54
N GLU A 82 4.83 6.90 10.11
CA GLU A 82 5.45 8.07 9.47
C GLU A 82 6.34 7.58 8.33
N LEU A 83 6.10 8.00 7.08
CA LEU A 83 6.78 7.50 5.89
C LEU A 83 7.36 8.60 4.99
N GLY A 84 7.14 9.88 5.34
CA GLY A 84 7.68 11.03 4.63
C GLY A 84 6.67 12.17 4.55
N ALA A 85 6.47 12.74 3.36
CA ALA A 85 5.43 13.75 3.14
C ALA A 85 4.01 13.14 3.11
N VAL A 86 3.92 11.87 2.73
CA VAL A 86 2.73 11.03 2.79
C VAL A 86 2.98 9.91 3.79
N ASP A 87 2.02 9.69 4.67
CA ASP A 87 2.12 8.70 5.74
C ASP A 87 1.07 7.61 5.58
N LEU A 88 1.18 6.56 6.38
CA LEU A 88 0.23 5.46 6.41
C LEU A 88 -0.59 5.51 7.70
N ALA A 89 -1.91 5.47 7.57
CA ALA A 89 -2.81 5.25 8.69
C ALA A 89 -3.51 3.89 8.55
N ASP A 90 -3.36 3.04 9.56
CA ASP A 90 -4.23 1.88 9.72
C ASP A 90 -5.50 2.38 10.41
N VAL A 91 -6.64 2.16 9.77
CA VAL A 91 -7.93 2.69 10.23
C VAL A 91 -8.96 1.59 10.36
N LEU A 92 -9.91 1.82 11.26
CA LEU A 92 -11.08 0.97 11.41
C LEU A 92 -12.35 1.74 11.01
N PHE A 93 -13.08 1.19 10.05
CA PHE A 93 -14.39 1.63 9.60
C PHE A 93 -15.50 0.91 10.38
N PRO A 94 -16.10 1.54 11.42
CA PRO A 94 -16.91 0.84 12.43
C PRO A 94 -18.27 0.38 11.92
N PHE A 95 -18.70 0.86 10.75
CA PHE A 95 -20.02 0.56 10.17
C PHE A 95 -19.94 -0.28 8.90
N MET A 96 -18.74 -0.76 8.54
CA MET A 96 -18.59 -1.74 7.46
C MET A 96 -19.05 -3.13 7.92
N ALA A 97 -19.57 -3.91 6.96
CA ALA A 97 -20.15 -5.22 7.23
C ALA A 97 -19.14 -6.39 7.22
N ASN A 98 -17.97 -6.22 6.59
CA ASN A 98 -17.04 -7.33 6.31
C ASN A 98 -15.61 -7.04 6.77
N SER A 99 -14.95 -6.06 6.13
CA SER A 99 -13.53 -5.74 6.34
C SER A 99 -13.41 -4.32 6.87
N ASN A 100 -13.38 -4.22 8.19
CA ASN A 100 -13.43 -2.94 8.88
C ASN A 100 -12.04 -2.32 9.00
N ASP A 101 -10.99 -3.14 9.06
CA ASP A 101 -9.61 -2.68 9.10
C ASP A 101 -9.08 -2.44 7.68
N GLN A 102 -8.58 -1.25 7.43
CA GLN A 102 -8.07 -0.82 6.14
C GLN A 102 -6.90 0.15 6.29
N GLN A 103 -6.19 0.39 5.19
CA GLN A 103 -5.05 1.28 5.16
C GLN A 103 -5.36 2.49 4.29
N LEU A 104 -5.04 3.69 4.80
CA LEU A 104 -5.17 4.95 4.07
C LEU A 104 -3.79 5.59 3.94
N LEU A 105 -3.52 6.17 2.77
CA LEU A 105 -2.42 7.13 2.64
C LEU A 105 -2.94 8.50 3.07
N VAL A 106 -2.23 9.15 3.98
CA VAL A 106 -2.66 10.42 4.60
C VAL A 106 -1.58 11.49 4.46
N ASN A 107 -1.97 12.74 4.70
CA ASN A 107 -1.09 13.93 4.72
C ASN A 107 -0.51 14.38 3.36
N GLY A 108 -0.81 13.65 2.29
CA GLY A 108 -0.46 14.06 0.93
C GLY A 108 -1.42 15.05 0.29
N ASP A 109 -1.31 15.18 -1.03
CA ASP A 109 -2.29 15.79 -1.91
C ASP A 109 -2.72 14.73 -2.95
N PRO A 110 -3.93 14.12 -2.82
CA PRO A 110 -4.99 14.51 -1.90
C PRO A 110 -4.69 14.19 -0.41
N PRO A 111 -5.32 14.90 0.56
CA PRO A 111 -5.08 14.73 2.01
C PRO A 111 -5.34 13.32 2.56
N VAL A 112 -6.24 12.59 1.90
CA VAL A 112 -6.51 11.18 2.15
C VAL A 112 -6.68 10.51 0.81
N LEU A 113 -5.95 9.42 0.61
CA LEU A 113 -6.15 8.53 -0.52
C LEU A 113 -6.49 7.15 0.03
N HIS A 114 -7.58 6.57 -0.48
CA HIS A 114 -8.01 5.23 -0.14
C HIS A 114 -7.61 4.23 -1.25
N PRO A 115 -6.61 3.35 -1.03
CA PRO A 115 -6.10 2.47 -2.08
C PRO A 115 -7.13 1.48 -2.62
N VAL A 116 -8.09 1.01 -1.80
CA VAL A 116 -9.16 0.10 -2.23
C VAL A 116 -10.13 0.75 -3.21
N ALA A 117 -10.27 2.08 -3.16
CA ALA A 117 -11.10 2.83 -4.10
C ALA A 117 -10.43 3.00 -5.48
N LEU A 118 -9.16 2.59 -5.62
CA LEU A 118 -8.47 2.63 -6.90
C LEU A 118 -8.72 1.36 -7.70
N GLU A 119 -9.04 1.54 -8.98
CA GLU A 119 -9.17 0.47 -9.95
C GLU A 119 -8.02 0.59 -10.96
N PRO A 120 -6.78 0.17 -10.61
CA PRO A 120 -5.68 0.21 -11.55
C PRO A 120 -6.05 -0.66 -12.77
N PRO A 121 -5.80 -0.18 -14.00
CA PRO A 121 -6.09 -0.96 -15.19
C PRO A 121 -5.29 -2.26 -15.13
N ARG A 122 -5.87 -3.35 -15.64
CA ARG A 122 -5.13 -4.60 -15.77
C ARG A 122 -3.90 -4.35 -16.66
N PRO A 123 -2.69 -4.72 -16.22
CA PRO A 123 -1.49 -4.65 -17.04
C PRO A 123 -1.63 -5.44 -18.34
N ASP A 124 -1.07 -4.89 -19.42
CA ASP A 124 -0.92 -5.58 -20.70
C ASP A 124 0.44 -6.28 -20.76
N ASP A 125 0.59 -7.34 -19.97
CA ASP A 125 1.80 -8.16 -19.93
C ASP A 125 1.48 -9.66 -20.10
N PRO A 126 2.45 -10.48 -20.55
CA PRO A 126 2.23 -11.89 -20.82
C PRO A 126 1.82 -12.71 -19.59
N VAL A 127 2.31 -12.37 -18.39
CA VAL A 127 2.02 -13.11 -17.15
C VAL A 127 0.59 -12.84 -16.72
N SER A 128 0.18 -11.57 -16.70
CA SER A 128 -1.21 -11.17 -16.44
C SER A 128 -2.17 -11.78 -17.46
N THR A 129 -1.78 -11.83 -18.72
CA THR A 129 -2.57 -12.45 -19.80
C THR A 129 -2.73 -13.95 -19.58
N ALA A 130 -1.65 -14.65 -19.27
CA ALA A 130 -1.69 -16.10 -19.01
C ALA A 130 -2.57 -16.43 -17.79
N LEU A 131 -2.50 -15.63 -16.73
CA LEU A 131 -3.35 -15.82 -15.54
C LEU A 131 -4.83 -15.70 -15.90
N VAL A 132 -5.21 -14.67 -16.66
CA VAL A 132 -6.61 -14.50 -17.10
C VAL A 132 -7.05 -15.60 -18.06
N GLN A 133 -6.16 -16.11 -18.91
CA GLN A 133 -6.48 -17.25 -19.76
C GLN A 133 -6.77 -18.52 -18.94
N ALA A 134 -6.01 -18.75 -17.88
CA ALA A 134 -6.24 -19.85 -16.94
C ALA A 134 -7.47 -19.63 -16.05
N HIS A 135 -7.74 -18.37 -15.68
CA HIS A 135 -8.82 -17.96 -14.78
C HIS A 135 -9.64 -16.80 -15.39
N PRO A 136 -10.54 -17.06 -16.35
CA PRO A 136 -11.26 -16.00 -17.07
C PRO A 136 -12.18 -15.12 -16.22
N ARG A 137 -12.47 -15.53 -14.98
CA ARG A 137 -13.25 -14.76 -14.01
C ARG A 137 -12.39 -14.17 -12.89
N ALA A 138 -11.07 -14.12 -13.05
CA ALA A 138 -10.17 -13.51 -12.08
C ALA A 138 -10.45 -12.01 -11.92
N PHE A 139 -10.56 -11.54 -10.69
CA PHE A 139 -10.79 -10.12 -10.38
C PHE A 139 -10.15 -9.71 -9.04
N PRO A 140 -9.69 -8.45 -8.90
CA PRO A 140 -9.20 -7.92 -7.63
C PRO A 140 -10.30 -7.95 -6.56
N THR A 141 -9.97 -8.47 -5.37
CA THR A 141 -10.95 -8.70 -4.30
C THR A 141 -11.26 -7.47 -3.45
N GLY A 142 -10.58 -6.35 -3.68
CA GLY A 142 -10.66 -5.14 -2.86
C GLY A 142 -10.03 -5.32 -1.47
N ARG A 143 -9.23 -6.37 -1.27
CA ARG A 143 -8.51 -6.61 -0.01
C ARG A 143 -7.09 -6.11 -0.16
N VAL A 144 -6.98 -4.80 -0.38
CA VAL A 144 -5.72 -4.14 -0.69
C VAL A 144 -4.88 -4.00 0.58
N GLY A 145 -3.62 -4.43 0.51
CA GLY A 145 -2.63 -4.24 1.57
C GLY A 145 -1.35 -3.60 1.04
N LEU A 146 -0.75 -2.69 1.83
CA LEU A 146 0.56 -2.14 1.55
C LEU A 146 1.62 -3.22 1.74
N THR A 147 2.45 -3.42 0.73
CA THR A 147 3.59 -4.33 0.80
C THR A 147 4.93 -3.61 0.89
N ALA A 148 5.06 -2.41 0.32
CA ALA A 148 6.28 -1.63 0.43
C ALA A 148 6.02 -0.13 0.37
N ALA A 149 6.85 0.63 1.07
CA ALA A 149 6.99 2.06 0.88
C ALA A 149 8.47 2.36 0.65
N ARG A 150 8.77 3.28 -0.28
CA ARG A 150 10.15 3.76 -0.48
C ARG A 150 10.14 5.25 -0.72
N GLN A 151 11.06 5.95 -0.06
CA GLN A 151 11.31 7.36 -0.24
C GLN A 151 12.70 7.58 -0.85
N ASP A 152 12.79 8.49 -1.82
CA ASP A 152 14.04 8.96 -2.40
C ASP A 152 13.93 10.47 -2.64
N GLY A 153 14.57 11.25 -1.75
CA GLY A 153 14.39 12.69 -1.69
C GLY A 153 12.95 13.05 -1.32
N ASP A 154 12.29 13.82 -2.19
CA ASP A 154 10.88 14.23 -2.07
C ASP A 154 9.91 13.27 -2.76
N ARG A 155 10.41 12.22 -3.41
CA ARG A 155 9.60 11.20 -4.07
C ARG A 155 9.27 10.08 -3.11
N GLN A 156 8.00 9.67 -3.08
CA GLN A 156 7.54 8.48 -2.37
C GLN A 156 6.81 7.55 -3.32
N ARG A 157 6.99 6.24 -3.12
CA ARG A 157 6.31 5.20 -3.88
C ARG A 157 5.80 4.12 -2.93
N PHE A 158 4.51 3.84 -3.01
CA PHE A 158 3.81 2.86 -2.20
C PHE A 158 3.35 1.71 -3.09
N VAL A 159 3.76 0.48 -2.79
CA VAL A 159 3.38 -0.72 -3.54
C VAL A 159 2.29 -1.46 -2.76
N PHE A 160 1.22 -1.78 -3.45
CA PHE A 160 0.05 -2.47 -2.92
C PHE A 160 -0.18 -3.79 -3.63
N LEU A 161 -0.81 -4.70 -2.89
CA LEU A 161 -1.26 -5.99 -3.36
C LEU A 161 -2.76 -6.13 -3.12
N ASP A 162 -3.49 -6.63 -4.12
CA ASP A 162 -4.87 -7.10 -3.97
C ASP A 162 -4.97 -8.56 -4.42
N PRO A 163 -5.40 -9.50 -3.57
CA PRO A 163 -5.66 -10.86 -4.00
C PRO A 163 -6.65 -10.91 -5.16
N LEU A 164 -6.46 -11.87 -6.06
CA LEU A 164 -7.36 -12.15 -7.17
C LEU A 164 -8.26 -13.33 -6.81
N GLY A 165 -9.57 -13.11 -6.79
CA GLY A 165 -10.56 -14.18 -6.64
C GLY A 165 -11.05 -14.68 -8.00
N ASP A 166 -11.56 -15.91 -8.08
CA ASP A 166 -12.16 -16.47 -9.30
C ASP A 166 -13.69 -16.52 -9.20
N GLY A 167 -14.37 -15.55 -9.81
CA GLY A 167 -15.83 -15.50 -9.91
C GLY A 167 -16.61 -15.27 -8.60
N CYS A 168 -15.97 -15.33 -7.43
CA CYS A 168 -16.55 -14.88 -6.17
C CYS A 168 -15.49 -14.41 -5.16
N ARG A 169 -15.85 -13.52 -4.21
CA ARG A 169 -14.90 -12.93 -3.23
C ARG A 169 -14.43 -13.92 -2.14
N ALA A 170 -15.20 -15.00 -1.92
CA ALA A 170 -14.91 -16.07 -0.98
C ALA A 170 -14.33 -17.33 -1.65
N CYS A 171 -14.11 -17.28 -2.97
CA CYS A 171 -13.54 -18.38 -3.75
C CYS A 171 -12.02 -18.45 -3.53
N ALA A 172 -11.39 -19.49 -4.10
CA ALA A 172 -9.94 -19.62 -4.09
C ALA A 172 -9.27 -18.34 -4.63
N VAL A 173 -8.20 -17.93 -3.95
CA VAL A 173 -7.28 -16.91 -4.46
C VAL A 173 -6.45 -17.56 -5.56
N VAL A 174 -6.47 -16.99 -6.75
CA VAL A 174 -5.77 -17.53 -7.94
C VAL A 174 -4.52 -16.72 -8.31
N GLY A 175 -4.22 -15.69 -7.52
CA GLY A 175 -3.08 -14.81 -7.70
C GLY A 175 -3.24 -13.50 -6.97
N ALA A 176 -2.46 -12.50 -7.37
CA ALA A 176 -2.58 -11.14 -6.87
C ALA A 176 -2.32 -10.11 -7.97
N SER A 177 -3.00 -8.97 -7.85
CA SER A 177 -2.72 -7.75 -8.60
C SER A 177 -1.77 -6.86 -7.80
N LEU A 178 -0.68 -6.43 -8.42
CA LEU A 178 0.27 -5.47 -7.86
C LEU A 178 0.13 -4.12 -8.53
N PHE A 179 0.11 -3.05 -7.74
CA PHE A 179 0.11 -1.69 -8.24
C PHE A 179 0.90 -0.76 -7.32
N ALA A 180 1.34 0.39 -7.84
CA ALA A 180 1.98 1.40 -7.02
C ALA A 180 1.33 2.78 -7.17
N ILE A 181 1.44 3.58 -6.12
CA ILE A 181 1.05 4.98 -6.11
C ILE A 181 2.31 5.81 -5.90
N ARG A 182 2.52 6.81 -6.78
CA ARG A 182 3.66 7.71 -6.72
C ARG A 182 3.25 9.07 -6.18
N PHE A 183 4.14 9.65 -5.39
CA PHE A 183 4.06 11.01 -4.89
C PHE A 183 5.40 11.72 -5.12
N GLU A 184 5.33 13.03 -5.31
CA GLU A 184 6.48 13.94 -5.38
C GLU A 184 6.14 15.19 -4.59
N ALA A 185 6.96 15.52 -3.59
CA ALA A 185 6.70 16.58 -2.61
C ALA A 185 5.29 16.49 -2.00
N GLY A 186 4.85 15.27 -1.65
CA GLY A 186 3.54 15.00 -1.06
C GLY A 186 2.37 14.95 -2.05
N ARG A 187 2.54 15.37 -3.31
CA ARG A 187 1.46 15.38 -4.32
C ARG A 187 1.46 14.10 -5.14
N GLN A 188 0.28 13.50 -5.33
CA GLN A 188 0.11 12.30 -6.12
C GLN A 188 0.44 12.57 -7.60
N THR A 189 1.38 11.81 -8.16
CA THR A 189 1.86 11.97 -9.55
C THR A 189 1.44 10.84 -10.47
N GLY A 190 0.94 9.71 -9.94
CA GLY A 190 0.36 8.67 -10.77
C GLY A 190 0.12 7.35 -10.05
N ILE A 191 -0.48 6.43 -10.78
CA ILE A 191 -0.70 5.03 -10.39
C ILE A 191 -0.04 4.14 -11.45
N GLU A 192 0.68 3.12 -11.02
CA GLU A 192 1.35 2.14 -11.87
C GLU A 192 0.66 0.79 -11.72
N ALA A 193 0.23 0.19 -12.83
CA ALA A 193 -0.16 -1.21 -12.85
C ALA A 193 1.12 -2.06 -13.05
N LEU A 194 1.50 -2.87 -12.05
CA LEU A 194 2.81 -3.50 -11.99
C LEU A 194 2.86 -4.94 -12.48
N GLY A 195 1.71 -5.60 -12.52
CA GLY A 195 1.59 -6.99 -12.95
C GLY A 195 0.55 -7.73 -12.13
N TRP A 196 -0.03 -8.78 -12.71
CA TRP A 196 -0.71 -9.83 -11.96
C TRP A 196 0.23 -11.03 -11.86
N ILE A 197 0.30 -11.60 -10.66
CA ILE A 197 1.17 -12.72 -10.34
C ILE A 197 0.34 -13.93 -9.91
N PRO A 198 0.78 -15.17 -10.21
CA PRO A 198 0.08 -16.39 -9.80
C PRO A 198 0.09 -16.54 -8.27
N ASP A 199 -0.83 -17.36 -7.77
CA ASP A 199 -0.99 -17.70 -6.34
C ASP A 199 0.31 -18.23 -5.71
N THR A 200 1.09 -19.02 -6.44
CA THR A 200 2.40 -19.54 -6.00
C THR A 200 3.41 -18.44 -5.66
N LEU A 201 3.25 -17.25 -6.24
CA LEU A 201 4.02 -16.06 -5.94
C LEU A 201 3.21 -15.07 -5.07
N ALA A 202 1.93 -15.33 -4.78
CA ALA A 202 1.03 -14.42 -4.09
C ALA A 202 0.50 -14.97 -2.74
N GLU A 203 1.08 -16.06 -2.24
CA GLU A 203 0.73 -16.65 -0.95
C GLU A 203 0.67 -15.57 0.15
N PRO A 204 -0.13 -15.75 1.23
CA PRO A 204 -0.24 -14.80 2.34
C PRO A 204 1.12 -14.41 2.94
N ASP A 205 2.08 -15.30 2.76
CA ASP A 205 3.49 -15.16 3.08
C ASP A 205 4.34 -14.77 1.86
N LEU A 206 3.88 -13.90 0.96
CA LEU A 206 4.75 -13.19 0.01
C LEU A 206 5.97 -12.55 0.69
N ARG A 207 5.80 -12.26 1.98
CA ARG A 207 6.76 -11.86 3.00
C ARG A 207 7.83 -12.95 3.27
N ALA A 208 7.46 -14.23 3.26
CA ALA A 208 8.33 -15.40 3.44
C ALA A 208 8.52 -16.28 2.18
N ALA A 209 8.09 -15.83 0.99
CA ALA A 209 8.25 -16.58 -0.26
C ALA A 209 9.74 -16.82 -0.51
N ARG A 210 10.14 -18.10 -0.57
CA ARG A 210 11.53 -18.47 -0.78
C ARG A 210 11.94 -18.23 -2.22
N VAL A 211 12.81 -17.25 -2.45
CA VAL A 211 13.48 -17.05 -3.73
C VAL A 211 14.41 -18.25 -3.97
N GLN A 212 13.99 -19.14 -4.88
CA GLN A 212 14.80 -20.29 -5.27
C GLN A 212 15.93 -19.87 -6.22
N SER A 213 16.98 -20.67 -6.26
CA SER A 213 18.07 -20.45 -7.22
C SER A 213 17.54 -20.57 -8.65
N GLY A 214 17.74 -19.54 -9.47
CA GLY A 214 17.31 -19.51 -10.87
C GLY A 214 15.86 -19.08 -11.09
N ASP A 215 15.07 -18.87 -10.03
CA ASP A 215 13.71 -18.34 -10.14
C ASP A 215 13.73 -16.80 -10.20
N ILE A 216 13.91 -16.29 -11.42
CA ILE A 216 14.03 -14.86 -11.65
C ILE A 216 12.70 -14.13 -11.42
N GLN A 217 11.57 -14.77 -11.70
CA GLN A 217 10.27 -14.15 -11.49
C GLN A 217 10.00 -13.96 -9.99
N ALA A 218 10.28 -14.98 -9.17
CA ALA A 218 10.21 -14.86 -7.71
C ALA A 218 11.17 -13.78 -7.18
N LEU A 219 12.38 -13.68 -7.75
CA LEU A 219 13.32 -12.61 -7.42
C LEU A 219 12.76 -11.21 -7.75
N GLN A 220 12.20 -11.02 -8.94
CA GLN A 220 11.59 -9.76 -9.36
C GLN A 220 10.44 -9.38 -8.41
N VAL A 221 9.52 -10.31 -8.12
CA VAL A 221 8.43 -10.08 -7.16
C VAL A 221 8.98 -9.71 -5.78
N ALA A 222 9.96 -10.47 -5.26
CA ALA A 222 10.56 -10.23 -3.94
C ALA A 222 11.24 -8.86 -3.82
N LEU A 223 11.87 -8.38 -4.90
CA LEU A 223 12.43 -7.02 -4.98
C LEU A 223 11.32 -5.97 -4.98
N LEU A 224 10.26 -6.18 -5.77
CA LEU A 224 9.16 -5.24 -5.90
C LEU A 224 8.39 -5.05 -4.59
N VAL A 225 8.06 -6.15 -3.91
CA VAL A 225 7.35 -6.15 -2.62
C VAL A 225 8.23 -5.62 -1.47
N ARG A 226 9.51 -5.32 -1.73
CA ARG A 226 10.43 -4.59 -0.84
C ARG A 226 10.72 -3.16 -1.31
N GLY A 227 9.98 -2.68 -2.30
CA GLY A 227 10.04 -1.29 -2.77
C GLY A 227 11.06 -1.02 -3.87
N TYR A 228 11.79 -2.03 -4.34
CA TYR A 228 12.70 -1.90 -5.47
C TYR A 228 11.95 -1.98 -6.80
N GLN A 229 12.56 -1.51 -7.88
CA GLN A 229 11.93 -1.45 -9.21
C GLN A 229 12.65 -2.41 -10.17
N PRO A 230 12.30 -3.71 -10.18
CA PRO A 230 12.97 -4.72 -10.97
C PRO A 230 12.64 -4.66 -12.47
N GLY A 231 11.72 -3.78 -12.89
CA GLY A 231 11.15 -3.78 -14.23
C GLY A 231 9.97 -4.76 -14.34
N PRO A 232 9.72 -5.32 -15.53
CA PRO A 232 8.68 -6.32 -15.75
C PRO A 232 8.84 -7.55 -14.83
N LEU A 233 7.72 -8.18 -14.44
CA LEU A 233 7.69 -9.41 -13.64
C LEU A 233 7.66 -10.65 -14.55
N ASP A 234 8.53 -10.68 -15.56
CA ASP A 234 8.52 -11.61 -16.69
C ASP A 234 9.46 -12.82 -16.54
N GLY A 235 10.22 -12.91 -15.44
CA GLY A 235 11.21 -13.95 -15.23
C GLY A 235 12.51 -13.78 -16.02
N VAL A 236 12.79 -12.58 -16.56
CA VAL A 236 14.01 -12.28 -17.31
C VAL A 236 14.96 -11.40 -16.49
N MET A 237 16.23 -11.81 -16.37
CA MET A 237 17.26 -11.03 -15.68
C MET A 237 17.74 -9.86 -16.56
N GLY A 238 16.93 -8.81 -16.65
CA GLY A 238 17.26 -7.57 -17.36
C GLY A 238 18.04 -6.55 -16.53
N ASP A 239 18.40 -5.43 -17.15
CA ASP A 239 19.18 -4.37 -16.50
C ASP A 239 18.46 -3.74 -15.30
N ALA A 240 17.13 -3.57 -15.39
CA ALA A 240 16.32 -3.07 -14.29
C ALA A 240 16.33 -4.06 -13.10
N THR A 241 16.19 -5.36 -13.37
CA THR A 241 16.22 -6.40 -12.33
C THR A 241 17.59 -6.46 -11.66
N ARG A 242 18.67 -6.44 -12.44
CA ARG A 242 20.04 -6.40 -11.91
C ARG A 242 20.30 -5.14 -11.08
N SER A 243 19.85 -3.98 -11.55
CA SER A 243 20.03 -2.71 -10.83
C SER A 243 19.24 -2.69 -9.51
N ALA A 244 18.00 -3.18 -9.52
CA ALA A 244 17.20 -3.34 -8.31
C ALA A 244 17.84 -4.29 -7.30
N LEU A 245 18.40 -5.41 -7.78
CA LEU A 245 19.12 -6.36 -6.96
C LEU A 245 20.38 -5.76 -6.32
N ILE A 246 21.19 -5.02 -7.09
CA ILE A 246 22.38 -4.33 -6.56
C ILE A 246 21.98 -3.31 -5.50
N ALA A 247 20.92 -2.54 -5.74
CA ALA A 247 20.39 -1.59 -4.77
C ALA A 247 19.93 -2.31 -3.49
N PHE A 248 19.18 -3.40 -3.61
CA PHE A 248 18.77 -4.22 -2.47
C PHE A 248 19.98 -4.73 -1.68
N GLN A 249 20.97 -5.30 -2.36
CA GLN A 249 22.17 -5.82 -1.71
C GLN A 249 22.91 -4.73 -0.95
N ARG A 250 23.13 -3.57 -1.56
CA ARG A 250 23.76 -2.42 -0.92
C ARG A 250 22.98 -1.98 0.32
N ASP A 251 21.67 -1.80 0.18
CA ASP A 251 20.81 -1.31 1.24
C ASP A 251 20.71 -2.32 2.42
N ASN A 252 21.06 -3.60 2.20
CA ASN A 252 21.03 -4.69 3.19
C ASN A 252 22.42 -5.20 3.63
N CYS A 253 23.50 -4.42 3.46
CA CYS A 253 24.87 -4.83 3.84
C CYS A 253 25.42 -6.07 3.09
N LEU A 254 24.87 -6.43 1.94
CA LEU A 254 25.29 -7.61 1.19
C LEU A 254 26.31 -7.27 0.12
N THR A 255 27.00 -8.29 -0.38
CA THR A 255 27.89 -8.14 -1.55
C THR A 255 27.07 -7.76 -2.78
N SER A 256 27.24 -6.51 -3.26
CA SER A 256 26.39 -5.88 -4.27
C SER A 256 26.81 -6.17 -5.72
N GLU A 257 26.95 -7.45 -6.07
CA GLU A 257 27.40 -7.91 -7.39
C GLU A 257 26.26 -8.15 -8.40
N GLY A 258 25.00 -7.97 -7.97
CA GLY A 258 23.83 -8.22 -8.83
C GLY A 258 23.62 -9.70 -9.14
N GLN A 259 24.08 -10.58 -8.25
CA GLN A 259 23.85 -12.02 -8.29
C GLN A 259 23.04 -12.44 -7.06
N ALA A 260 21.93 -13.18 -7.26
CA ALA A 260 21.10 -13.68 -6.17
C ALA A 260 21.71 -14.94 -5.54
N ASN A 261 22.85 -14.79 -4.87
CA ASN A 261 23.50 -15.85 -4.10
C ASN A 261 22.63 -16.31 -2.91
N LEU A 262 23.07 -17.33 -2.15
CA LEU A 262 22.28 -17.86 -1.04
C LEU A 262 21.90 -16.76 -0.02
N GLU A 263 22.88 -15.97 0.42
CA GLU A 263 22.70 -14.88 1.38
C GLU A 263 21.67 -13.85 0.90
N THR A 264 21.76 -13.43 -0.38
CA THR A 264 20.79 -12.50 -0.98
C THR A 264 19.39 -13.09 -1.05
N ARG A 265 19.28 -14.37 -1.45
CA ARG A 265 17.98 -15.04 -1.51
C ARG A 265 17.37 -15.19 -0.13
N GLU A 266 18.15 -15.51 0.89
CA GLU A 266 17.69 -15.58 2.27
C GLU A 266 17.20 -14.22 2.78
N ALA A 267 17.96 -13.14 2.52
CA ALA A 267 17.55 -11.77 2.87
C ALA A 267 16.24 -11.35 2.16
N LEU A 268 16.04 -11.78 0.91
CA LEU A 268 14.81 -11.58 0.15
C LEU A 268 13.65 -12.50 0.57
N SER A 269 13.95 -13.62 1.24
CA SER A 269 12.94 -14.64 1.60
C SER A 269 12.44 -14.52 3.05
N GLY A 270 12.78 -13.44 3.76
CA GLY A 270 12.46 -13.28 5.18
C GLY A 270 11.32 -12.30 5.45
N GLY A 271 10.36 -12.70 6.30
CA GLY A 271 9.47 -11.85 7.11
C GLY A 271 8.68 -10.72 6.43
N THR A 272 7.81 -10.07 7.18
CA THR A 272 7.16 -8.82 6.73
C THR A 272 8.22 -7.80 6.34
N PRO A 273 8.26 -7.29 5.08
CA PRO A 273 9.15 -6.21 4.71
C PRO A 273 8.97 -5.02 5.65
N ASP A 274 10.08 -4.53 6.19
CA ASP A 274 10.10 -3.26 6.89
C ASP A 274 9.74 -2.15 5.89
N LEU A 275 8.78 -1.30 6.24
CA LEU A 275 8.40 -0.15 5.41
C LEU A 275 9.45 0.97 5.47
N GLN A 276 10.34 0.93 6.46
CA GLN A 276 11.44 1.88 6.65
C GLN A 276 12.75 1.16 7.03
N PRO A 277 13.32 0.34 6.11
CA PRO A 277 14.54 -0.39 6.40
C PRO A 277 15.65 0.61 6.74
N GLN A 278 16.26 0.44 7.92
CA GLN A 278 17.37 1.30 8.31
C GLN A 278 18.54 1.14 7.33
N PRO A 279 19.18 2.24 6.90
CA PRO A 279 20.37 2.15 6.07
C PRO A 279 21.42 1.26 6.73
N CYS A 280 22.06 0.42 5.92
CA CYS A 280 23.20 -0.38 6.31
C CYS A 280 24.26 0.46 7.05
N HIS A 281 24.50 0.19 8.33
CA HIS A 281 25.66 0.70 9.04
C HIS A 281 26.73 -0.41 9.08
N PRO A 282 27.84 -0.29 8.33
CA PRO A 282 28.95 -1.21 8.51
C PRO A 282 29.48 -1.07 9.95
N ALA A 283 29.75 -2.19 10.61
CA ALA A 283 30.37 -2.17 11.94
C ALA A 283 31.67 -1.35 11.87
N PRO A 284 31.95 -0.46 12.85
CA PRO A 284 33.22 0.24 12.90
C PRO A 284 34.35 -0.80 12.87
N GLY A 285 35.24 -0.65 11.90
CA GLY A 285 36.16 -1.70 11.45
C GLY A 285 37.02 -2.32 12.55
N ASN A 286 37.26 -3.63 12.41
CA ASN A 286 38.38 -4.34 13.03
C ASN A 286 39.65 -4.16 12.18
#